data_AF-Q5F7M9-F1
#
_entry.id   AF-Q5F7M9-F1
#
_cell.length_a   1.000
_cell.length_b   1.000
_cell.length_c   1.000
_cell.angle_alpha   90.00
_cell.angle_beta   90.00
_cell.angle_gamma   90.00
#
_symmetry.space_group_name_H-M   'P 1'
#
loop_
_entity.id
_entity.type
_entity.pdbx_description
1 polymer ?
#
loop_
_entity_poly.entity_id
_entity_poly.type
_entity_poly.pdbx_seq_one_letter_code
_entity_poly.pdbx_strand_id
1 'polypeptide(L)'
;MNKPFITQAQLALYKYQPSSEYFGQSMAVIAQSEFVEFAKINKSENVIDCFSFFWNRRIKHDIWLISFPDNSEMVIKESLNDGHKTYKFEFCEIVDNCNFDDVFV
;
A
#
# COMPACT_ATOMS: atom_id res chain seq x y z
N MET A 1 -6.11 -19.31 -10.97
CA MET A 1 -7.15 -18.68 -10.15
C MET A 1 -6.58 -17.36 -9.67
N ASN A 2 -7.33 -16.27 -9.77
CA ASN A 2 -6.85 -14.95 -9.33
C ASN A 2 -6.75 -14.92 -7.80
N LYS A 3 -5.68 -14.35 -7.24
CA LYS A 3 -5.58 -14.11 -5.78
C LYS A 3 -6.49 -12.92 -5.45
N PRO A 4 -7.45 -13.01 -4.53
CA PRO A 4 -8.23 -11.84 -4.12
C PRO A 4 -7.30 -10.82 -3.43
N PHE A 5 -7.62 -9.53 -3.54
CA PHE A 5 -6.86 -8.51 -2.84
C PHE A 5 -7.11 -8.57 -1.34
N ILE A 6 -6.12 -8.15 -0.54
CA ILE A 6 -6.22 -8.25 0.91
C ILE A 6 -7.26 -7.28 1.46
N THR A 7 -8.11 -7.79 2.35
CA THR A 7 -9.13 -7.01 3.05
C THR A 7 -8.61 -6.46 4.37
N GLN A 8 -9.28 -5.44 4.90
CA GLN A 8 -8.99 -4.91 6.23
C GLN A 8 -9.06 -5.98 7.35
N ALA A 9 -10.01 -6.91 7.27
CA ALA A 9 -10.14 -8.00 8.25
C ALA A 9 -8.94 -8.97 8.18
N GLN A 10 -8.44 -9.25 6.98
CA GLN A 10 -7.24 -10.07 6.78
C GLN A 10 -5.98 -9.34 7.29
N LEU A 11 -5.85 -8.03 7.05
CA LEU A 11 -4.75 -7.24 7.63
C LEU A 11 -4.76 -7.31 9.16
N ALA A 12 -5.93 -7.16 9.78
CA ALA A 12 -6.06 -7.29 11.23
C ALA A 12 -5.70 -8.70 11.72
N LEU A 13 -6.17 -9.74 11.01
CA LEU A 13 -5.81 -11.12 11.34
C LEU A 13 -4.30 -11.34 11.26
N TYR A 14 -3.65 -10.93 10.17
CA TYR A 14 -2.21 -11.06 9.98
C TYR A 14 -1.40 -10.28 11.01
N LYS A 15 -1.82 -9.05 11.33
CA LYS A 15 -1.14 -8.22 12.34
C LYS A 15 -1.22 -8.82 13.75
N TYR A 16 -2.38 -9.34 14.14
CA TYR A 16 -2.66 -9.68 15.54
C TYR A 16 -2.61 -11.18 15.85
N GLN A 17 -2.60 -12.06 14.83
CA GLN A 17 -2.47 -13.50 15.04
C GLN A 17 -1.01 -13.89 15.31
N PRO A 18 -0.66 -14.44 16.49
CA PRO A 18 0.73 -14.75 16.85
C PRO A 18 1.44 -15.73 15.92
N SER A 19 0.69 -16.57 15.19
CA SER A 19 1.23 -17.53 14.23
C SER A 19 1.39 -16.96 12.82
N SER A 20 1.04 -15.71 12.57
CA SER A 20 1.23 -15.06 11.28
C SER A 20 2.68 -14.61 11.11
N GLU A 21 3.21 -14.70 9.90
CA GLU A 21 4.53 -14.12 9.55
C GLU A 21 4.56 -12.59 9.69
N TYR A 22 3.39 -11.97 9.69
CA TYR A 22 3.20 -10.53 9.82
C TYR A 22 2.92 -10.07 11.26
N PHE A 23 3.00 -10.98 12.24
CA PHE A 23 2.66 -10.66 13.62
C PHE A 23 3.45 -9.45 14.14
N GLY A 24 2.73 -8.43 14.60
CA GLY A 24 3.30 -7.19 15.12
C GLY A 24 3.70 -6.15 14.05
N GLN A 25 3.65 -6.47 12.76
CA GLN A 25 3.95 -5.50 11.70
C GLN A 25 2.81 -4.47 11.54
N SER A 26 3.09 -3.34 10.88
CA SER A 26 2.06 -2.35 10.56
C SER A 26 1.18 -2.82 9.41
N MET A 27 -0.11 -2.48 9.41
CA MET A 27 -1.02 -2.86 8.32
C MET A 27 -0.54 -2.33 6.97
N ALA A 28 0.12 -1.17 6.94
CA ALA A 28 0.78 -0.65 5.75
C ALA A 28 1.82 -1.64 5.19
N VAL A 29 2.75 -2.13 6.02
CA VAL A 29 3.81 -3.07 5.59
C VAL A 29 3.21 -4.40 5.10
N ILE A 30 2.19 -4.89 5.81
CA ILE A 30 1.48 -6.12 5.43
C ILE A 30 0.78 -5.93 4.08
N ALA A 31 0.07 -4.82 3.90
CA ALA A 31 -0.66 -4.54 2.67
C ALA A 31 0.25 -4.38 1.46
N GLN A 32 1.44 -3.78 1.62
CA GLN A 32 2.45 -3.71 0.56
C GLN A 32 2.95 -5.11 0.18
N SER A 33 3.33 -5.92 1.16
CA SER A 33 3.85 -7.28 0.95
C SER A 33 2.81 -8.13 0.20
N GLU A 34 1.56 -8.08 0.64
CA GLU A 34 0.46 -8.79 0.01
C GLU A 34 0.10 -8.25 -1.38
N PHE A 35 0.25 -6.94 -1.61
CA PHE A 35 0.10 -6.36 -2.92
C PHE A 35 1.16 -6.86 -3.91
N VAL A 36 2.42 -7.00 -3.49
CA VAL A 36 3.49 -7.53 -4.34
C VAL A 36 3.16 -8.96 -4.79
N GLU A 37 2.66 -9.80 -3.90
CA GLU A 37 2.22 -11.15 -4.26
C GLU A 37 0.99 -11.15 -5.16
N PHE A 38 -0.01 -10.34 -4.83
CA PHE A 38 -1.22 -10.15 -5.63
C PHE A 38 -0.87 -9.70 -7.06
N ALA A 39 0.04 -8.75 -7.21
CA ALA A 39 0.45 -8.21 -8.50
C ALA A 39 1.20 -9.25 -9.36
N LYS A 40 2.05 -10.08 -8.74
CA LYS A 40 2.73 -11.19 -9.43
C LYS A 40 1.73 -12.19 -10.03
N ILE A 41 0.64 -12.47 -9.33
CA ILE A 41 -0.36 -13.47 -9.75
C ILE A 41 -1.36 -12.88 -10.75
N ASN A 42 -1.90 -11.68 -10.46
CA ASN A 42 -3.01 -11.10 -11.21
C ASN A 42 -2.58 -10.16 -12.35
N LYS A 43 -1.29 -9.78 -12.42
CA LYS A 43 -0.76 -8.79 -13.38
C LYS A 43 -1.54 -7.46 -13.34
N SER A 44 -1.81 -6.95 -12.14
CA SER A 44 -2.61 -5.73 -11.96
C SER A 44 -1.96 -4.51 -12.62
N GLU A 45 -2.73 -3.76 -13.40
CA GLU A 45 -2.26 -2.54 -14.08
C GLU A 45 -2.55 -1.26 -13.26
N ASN A 46 -3.54 -1.29 -12.38
CA ASN A 46 -3.93 -0.14 -11.56
C ASN A 46 -3.83 -0.47 -10.06
N VAL A 47 -2.72 -0.07 -9.46
CA VAL A 47 -2.43 -0.26 -8.03
C VAL A 47 -3.45 0.49 -7.18
N ILE A 48 -3.78 1.73 -7.55
CA ILE A 48 -4.63 2.61 -6.74
C ILE A 48 -6.05 2.03 -6.63
N ASP A 49 -6.57 1.43 -7.70
CA ASP A 49 -7.87 0.76 -7.68
C ASP A 49 -7.90 -0.42 -6.70
N CYS A 50 -6.79 -1.16 -6.55
CA CYS A 50 -6.71 -2.23 -5.55
C CYS A 50 -6.84 -1.68 -4.13
N PHE A 51 -6.25 -0.52 -3.86
CA PHE A 51 -6.33 0.14 -2.54
C PHE A 51 -7.59 0.99 -2.34
N SER A 52 -8.52 1.02 -3.29
CA SER A 52 -9.74 1.85 -3.22
C SER A 52 -10.65 1.55 -2.01
N PHE A 53 -10.57 0.35 -1.46
CA PHE A 53 -11.30 -0.08 -0.26
C PHE A 53 -10.71 0.46 1.05
N PHE A 54 -9.49 0.98 1.01
CA PHE A 54 -8.84 1.64 2.13
C PHE A 54 -9.04 3.15 2.05
N TRP A 55 -8.91 3.84 3.19
CA TRP A 55 -8.90 5.29 3.17
C TRP A 55 -7.72 5.78 2.35
N ASN A 56 -8.02 6.35 1.17
CA ASN A 56 -7.02 6.82 0.24
C ASN A 56 -7.25 8.31 -0.05
N ARG A 57 -6.17 9.08 -0.07
CA ARG A 57 -6.18 10.51 -0.36
C ARG A 57 -5.10 10.81 -1.39
N ARG A 58 -5.48 11.43 -2.50
CA ARG A 58 -4.52 11.96 -3.46
C ARG A 58 -3.87 13.22 -2.88
N ILE A 59 -2.55 13.21 -2.76
CA ILE A 59 -1.75 14.32 -2.22
C ILE A 59 -1.23 15.22 -3.34
N LYS A 60 -0.70 14.60 -4.40
CA LYS A 60 -0.25 15.26 -5.63
C LYS A 60 -0.79 14.51 -6.84
N HIS A 61 -0.57 15.05 -8.03
CA HIS A 61 -1.01 14.42 -9.27
C HIS A 61 -0.51 12.96 -9.39
N ASP A 62 0.68 12.66 -8.89
CA ASP A 62 1.35 11.36 -8.97
C ASP A 62 1.50 10.67 -7.61
N ILE A 63 1.04 11.27 -6.50
CA ILE A 63 1.27 10.74 -5.15
C ILE A 63 -0.06 10.53 -4.41
N TRP A 64 -0.23 9.33 -3.88
CA TRP A 64 -1.37 8.89 -3.08
C TRP A 64 -0.92 8.49 -1.69
N LEU A 65 -1.75 8.81 -0.70
CA LEU A 65 -1.60 8.37 0.68
C LEU A 65 -2.71 7.38 1.00
N ILE A 66 -2.34 6.21 1.51
CA ILE A 66 -3.25 5.16 1.98
C ILE A 66 -3.10 5.06 3.50
N SER A 67 -4.17 5.33 4.24
CA SER A 67 -4.17 5.23 5.70
C SER A 67 -4.89 3.96 6.14
N PHE A 68 -4.31 3.28 7.13
CA PHE A 68 -4.81 2.01 7.64
C PHE A 68 -5.38 2.18 9.06
N PRO A 69 -6.28 1.27 9.50
CA PRO A 69 -6.93 1.37 10.82
C PRO A 69 -6.00 1.30 12.03
N ASP A 70 -4.78 0.78 11.89
CA ASP A 70 -3.78 0.79 12.96
C ASP A 70 -2.97 2.10 13.00
N ASN A 71 -3.46 3.14 12.32
CA ASN A 71 -2.83 4.45 12.12
C ASN A 71 -1.53 4.42 11.32
N SER A 72 -1.16 3.28 10.72
CA SER A 72 -0.05 3.25 9.78
C SER A 72 -0.48 3.84 8.44
N GLU A 73 0.47 4.45 7.73
CA GLU A 73 0.23 5.06 6.43
C GLU A 73 1.26 4.59 5.41
N MET A 74 0.81 4.49 4.16
CA MET A 74 1.61 4.11 3.02
C MET A 74 1.44 5.15 1.92
N VAL A 75 2.56 5.64 1.39
CA VAL A 75 2.60 6.56 0.27
C VAL A 75 2.88 5.77 -0.99
N ILE A 76 2.09 5.99 -2.04
CA ILE A 76 2.25 5.38 -3.35
C ILE A 76 2.52 6.49 -4.37
N LYS A 77 3.67 6.44 -5.03
CA LYS A 77 3.99 7.31 -6.17
C LYS A 77 3.80 6.55 -7.47
N GLU A 78 2.89 7.05 -8.30
CA GLU A 78 2.70 6.63 -9.69
C GLU A 78 3.75 7.32 -10.56
N SER A 79 4.31 6.62 -11.55
CA SER A 79 5.25 7.18 -12.51
C SER A 79 5.04 6.53 -13.87
N LEU A 80 5.11 7.33 -14.94
CA LEU A 80 4.92 6.86 -16.31
C LEU A 80 6.29 6.68 -16.99
N ASN A 81 6.66 5.43 -17.28
CA ASN A 81 7.91 5.07 -17.95
C ASN A 81 7.58 4.30 -19.23
N ASP A 82 8.01 4.81 -20.39
CA ASP A 82 7.75 4.19 -21.72
C ASP A 82 6.28 3.81 -21.96
N GLY A 83 5.34 4.63 -21.50
CA GLY A 83 3.90 4.39 -21.62
C GLY A 83 3.33 3.40 -20.60
N HIS A 84 4.17 2.80 -19.75
CA HIS A 84 3.77 1.91 -18.67
C HIS A 84 3.76 2.63 -17.33
N LYS A 85 2.68 2.43 -16.56
CA LYS A 85 2.61 2.92 -15.19
C LYS A 85 3.44 2.03 -14.27
N THR A 86 4.30 2.65 -13.49
CA THR A 86 5.11 2.05 -12.43
C THR A 86 4.74 2.71 -11.11
N TYR A 87 4.91 1.99 -10.01
CA TYR A 87 4.51 2.46 -8.69
C TYR A 87 5.62 2.19 -7.68
N LYS A 88 6.01 3.22 -6.92
CA LYS A 88 6.93 3.12 -5.77
C LYS A 88 6.11 3.28 -4.49
N PHE A 89 6.38 2.43 -3.51
CA PHE A 89 5.71 2.42 -2.21
C PHE A 89 6.70 2.84 -1.13
N GLU A 90 6.29 3.73 -0.25
CA GLU A 90 7.08 4.16 0.90
C GLU A 90 6.20 4.26 2.15
N PHE A 91 6.79 4.09 3.32
CA PHE A 91 6.09 4.14 4.60
C PHE A 91 6.40 5.44 5.33
N CYS A 92 5.39 6.08 5.92
CA CYS A 92 5.58 7.25 6.76
C CYS A 92 4.90 6.99 8.11
N GLU A 93 5.63 7.18 9.20
CA GLU A 93 5.05 7.12 10.55
C GLU A 93 4.24 8.40 10.87
N ILE A 94 4.61 9.53 10.26
CA ILE A 94 4.00 10.84 10.52
C ILE A 94 3.92 11.62 9.22
N VAL A 95 2.72 11.83 8.68
CA VAL A 95 2.56 12.55 7.41
C VAL A 95 2.36 14.05 7.57
N ASP A 96 2.05 14.53 8.78
CA ASP A 96 1.61 15.92 9.00
C ASP A 96 2.59 17.01 8.57
N ASN A 97 3.86 16.71 8.28
CA ASN A 97 4.79 17.66 7.66
C ASN A 97 5.80 16.99 6.71
N CYS A 98 5.49 15.81 6.16
CA CYS A 98 6.40 15.13 5.26
C CYS A 98 6.44 15.83 3.90
N ASN A 99 7.64 16.26 3.48
CA ASN A 99 7.87 16.60 2.09
C ASN A 99 7.87 15.29 1.28
N PHE A 100 6.76 15.01 0.59
CA PHE A 100 6.62 13.79 -0.20
C PHE A 100 7.60 13.67 -1.36
N ASP A 101 8.21 14.76 -1.82
CA ASP A 101 9.28 14.67 -2.81
C ASP A 101 10.54 14.04 -2.19
N ASP A 102 10.80 14.29 -0.91
CA ASP A 102 11.93 13.75 -0.15
C ASP A 102 11.73 12.27 0.24
N VAL A 103 10.47 11.82 0.36
CA VAL A 103 10.12 10.43 0.68
C VAL A 103 10.59 9.46 -0.42
N PHE A 104 10.61 9.91 -1.67
CA PHE A 104 10.94 9.06 -2.82
C PHE A 104 12.37 9.25 -3.36
N VAL A 105 13.25 9.96 -2.66
CA VAL A 105 14.66 10.20 -3.04
C VAL A 105 15.44 8.89 -3.17
#